data_AF-A0A314YQX5-F1
#
_entry.id   AF-A0A314YQX5-F1
#
_cell.length_a   1.000
_cell.length_b   1.000
_cell.length_c   1.000
_cell.angle_alpha   90.00
_cell.angle_beta   90.00
_cell.angle_gamma   90.00
#
_symmetry.space_group_name_H-M   'P 1'
#
loop_
_entity.id
_entity.type
_entity.pdbx_description
1 polymer ?
#
loop_
_entity_poly.entity_id
_entity_poly.type
_entity_poly.pdbx_seq_one_letter_code
_entity_poly.pdbx_strand_id
1 'polypeptide(L)'
;MLQHCGGLPLAVIVLAELLARKRTVDEWYKVYKNVDVYIRRRTDLEPEYKNQGYKGASWVLALSYDHLPYRLKLCFLYLGHFPEDYEISVKRLTQLWMAEGLISSTSTDMIEDVSYGCLTELVERCMVQVGKIWFN
;
A
#
# COMPACT_ATOMS: atom_id res chain seq x y z
N MET A 1 -9.01 -0.47 -17.39
CA MET A 1 -8.48 -0.68 -16.03
C MET A 1 -9.24 -1.77 -15.27
N LEU A 2 -10.55 -1.65 -15.03
CA LEU A 2 -11.33 -2.64 -14.24
C LEU A 2 -11.25 -4.09 -14.74
N GLN A 3 -11.20 -4.31 -16.06
CA GLN A 3 -11.02 -5.65 -16.64
C GLN A 3 -9.75 -6.35 -16.13
N HIS A 4 -8.71 -5.58 -15.79
CA HIS A 4 -7.46 -6.11 -15.25
C HIS A 4 -7.54 -6.44 -13.75
N CYS A 5 -8.58 -6.02 -13.04
CA CYS A 5 -8.80 -6.41 -11.64
C CYS A 5 -9.26 -7.86 -11.49
N GLY A 6 -9.63 -8.54 -12.59
CA GLY A 6 -9.94 -9.98 -12.59
C GLY A 6 -11.11 -10.39 -11.70
N GLY A 7 -12.03 -9.46 -11.40
CA GLY A 7 -13.15 -9.69 -10.49
C GLY A 7 -12.80 -9.70 -9.00
N LEU A 8 -11.55 -9.43 -8.62
CA LEU A 8 -11.14 -9.38 -7.21
C LEU A 8 -11.62 -8.08 -6.55
N PRO A 9 -12.44 -8.13 -5.48
CA PRO A 9 -12.91 -6.93 -4.78
C PRO A 9 -11.75 -6.05 -4.28
N LEU A 10 -10.70 -6.66 -3.71
CA LEU A 10 -9.52 -5.95 -3.24
C LEU A 10 -8.86 -5.12 -4.36
N ALA A 11 -8.71 -5.71 -5.55
CA ALA A 11 -8.08 -5.02 -6.67
C ALA A 11 -8.92 -3.82 -7.15
N VAL A 12 -10.24 -3.92 -7.08
CA VAL A 12 -11.16 -2.84 -7.42
C VAL A 12 -11.08 -1.71 -6.39
N ILE A 13 -11.08 -2.04 -5.10
CA ILE A 13 -11.01 -1.06 -4.01
C ILE A 13 -9.71 -0.27 -4.09
N VAL A 14 -8.56 -0.95 -4.21
CA VAL A 14 -7.25 -0.29 -4.30
C VAL A 14 -7.15 0.57 -5.56
N LEU A 15 -7.67 0.12 -6.70
CA LEU A 15 -7.70 0.94 -7.93
C LEU A 15 -8.56 2.20 -7.75
N ALA A 16 -9.74 2.05 -7.15
CA ALA A 16 -10.65 3.17 -6.90
C ALA A 16 -10.02 4.20 -5.97
N GLU A 17 -9.37 3.77 -4.90
CA GLU A 17 -8.63 4.60 -3.96
C GLU A 17 -7.51 5.38 -4.68
N LEU A 18 -6.69 4.69 -5.46
CA LEU A 18 -5.59 5.31 -6.20
C LEU A 18 -6.07 6.41 -7.15
N LEU A 19 -7.19 6.16 -7.83
CA LEU A 19 -7.81 7.10 -8.77
C LEU A 19 -8.53 8.26 -8.04
N ALA A 20 -9.10 8.03 -6.86
CA ALA A 20 -9.74 9.08 -6.06
C ALA A 20 -8.77 10.20 -5.65
N ARG A 21 -7.46 9.89 -5.57
CA ARG A 21 -6.40 10.90 -5.33
C ARG A 21 -5.97 11.67 -6.57
N LYS A 22 -6.52 11.37 -7.75
CA LYS A 22 -6.19 12.03 -9.01
C LYS A 22 -7.26 13.05 -9.38
N ARG A 23 -6.85 14.30 -9.58
CA ARG A 23 -7.72 15.45 -9.84
C ARG A 23 -7.98 15.70 -11.31
N THR A 24 -7.14 15.18 -12.21
CA THR A 24 -7.26 15.45 -13.66
C THR A 24 -7.35 14.17 -14.47
N VAL A 25 -7.98 14.28 -15.65
CA VAL A 25 -8.06 13.17 -16.63
C VAL A 25 -6.66 12.73 -17.07
N ASP A 26 -5.70 13.65 -17.16
CA ASP A 26 -4.31 13.33 -17.49
C ASP A 26 -3.64 12.45 -16.43
N GLU A 27 -3.91 12.70 -15.15
CA GLU A 27 -3.41 11.86 -14.06
C GLU A 27 -4.02 10.46 -14.12
N TRP A 28 -5.31 10.35 -14.44
CA TRP A 28 -5.97 9.05 -14.67
C TRP A 28 -5.35 8.32 -15.87
N TYR A 29 -5.07 9.05 -16.95
CA TYR A 29 -4.46 8.49 -18.14
C TYR A 29 -3.03 8.00 -17.90
N LYS A 30 -2.25 8.68 -17.04
CA LYS A 30 -0.93 8.20 -16.58
C LYS A 30 -1.06 6.88 -15.82
N VAL A 31 -2.03 6.76 -14.92
CA VAL A 31 -2.31 5.50 -14.21
C VAL A 31 -2.65 4.41 -15.21
N TYR A 32 -3.56 4.67 -16.16
CA TYR A 32 -3.94 3.72 -17.21
C TYR A 32 -2.76 3.23 -18.05
N LYS A 33 -1.91 4.14 -18.53
CA LYS A 33 -0.71 3.80 -19.31
C LYS A 33 0.25 2.90 -18.55
N ASN A 34 0.36 3.11 -17.25
CA ASN A 34 1.23 2.31 -16.41
C ASN A 34 0.69 0.89 -16.20
N VAL A 35 -0.64 0.68 -16.20
CA VAL A 35 -1.26 -0.64 -16.00
C VAL A 35 -0.65 -1.70 -16.92
N ASP A 36 -0.56 -1.41 -18.23
CA ASP A 36 0.00 -2.36 -19.20
C ASP A 36 1.47 -2.69 -18.93
N VAL A 37 2.26 -1.73 -18.43
CA VAL A 37 3.66 -1.93 -18.07
C VAL A 37 3.77 -2.89 -16.89
N TYR A 38 2.99 -2.69 -15.82
CA TYR A 38 3.02 -3.59 -14.65
C TYR A 38 2.52 -5.00 -14.98
N ILE A 39 1.49 -5.11 -15.81
CA ILE A 39 0.95 -6.41 -16.25
C ILE A 39 1.99 -7.17 -17.10
N ARG A 40 2.64 -6.49 -18.06
CA ARG A 40 3.67 -7.10 -18.91
C ARG A 40 4.89 -7.51 -18.10
N ARG A 41 5.43 -6.60 -17.28
CA ARG A 41 6.62 -6.85 -16.45
C ARG A 41 6.47 -8.11 -15.60
N ARG A 42 5.29 -8.38 -15.06
CA ARG A 42 5.05 -9.61 -14.30
C ARG A 42 4.88 -10.86 -15.18
N THR A 43 4.30 -10.71 -16.38
CA THR A 43 4.19 -11.81 -17.34
C THR A 43 5.57 -12.32 -17.79
N ASP A 44 6.55 -11.41 -17.86
CA ASP A 44 7.93 -11.71 -18.26
C ASP A 44 8.77 -12.29 -17.11
N LEU A 45 8.52 -11.87 -15.86
CA LEU A 45 9.30 -12.29 -14.68
C LEU A 45 8.79 -13.57 -14.01
N GLU A 46 7.51 -13.89 -14.12
CA GLU A 46 6.88 -15.00 -13.38
C GLU A 46 6.00 -15.89 -14.29
N PRO A 47 6.61 -16.63 -15.26
CA PRO A 47 5.86 -17.54 -16.11
C PRO A 47 5.21 -18.71 -15.34
N GLU A 48 5.75 -19.07 -14.16
CA GLU A 48 5.25 -20.18 -13.32
C GLU A 48 3.99 -19.82 -12.51
N TYR A 49 3.79 -18.55 -12.17
CA TYR A 49 2.63 -18.06 -11.40
C TYR A 49 1.44 -17.66 -12.30
N LYS A 50 1.38 -18.20 -13.53
CA LYS A 50 0.32 -17.92 -14.51
C LYS A 50 -1.08 -18.42 -14.08
N ASN A 51 -1.18 -19.32 -13.10
CA ASN A 51 -2.45 -19.95 -12.72
C ASN A 51 -3.01 -19.52 -11.36
N GLN A 52 -2.39 -18.56 -10.67
CA GLN A 52 -2.91 -18.09 -9.38
C GLN A 52 -3.89 -16.93 -9.55
N GLY A 53 -5.01 -16.98 -8.81
CA GLY A 53 -6.08 -15.99 -8.80
C GLY A 53 -5.64 -14.56 -8.46
N TYR A 54 -4.41 -14.36 -7.97
CA TYR A 54 -3.82 -13.08 -7.58
C TYR A 54 -3.39 -12.15 -8.74
N LYS A 55 -3.58 -12.58 -10.00
CA LYS A 55 -3.32 -11.74 -11.19
C LYS A 55 -3.98 -10.38 -11.15
N GLY A 56 -5.22 -10.33 -10.65
CA GLY A 56 -5.99 -9.09 -10.61
C GLY A 56 -5.46 -8.05 -9.62
N ALA A 57 -4.87 -8.49 -8.50
CA ALA A 57 -4.45 -7.61 -7.41
C ALA A 57 -2.97 -7.20 -7.50
N SER A 58 -2.11 -8.08 -8.00
CA SER A 58 -0.65 -7.85 -7.98
C SER A 58 -0.20 -6.59 -8.71
N TRP A 59 -0.73 -6.30 -9.92
CA TRP A 59 -0.33 -5.08 -10.65
C TRP A 59 -0.82 -3.80 -9.96
N VAL A 60 -2.02 -3.83 -9.38
CA VAL A 60 -2.58 -2.64 -8.71
C VAL A 60 -1.91 -2.40 -7.37
N LEU A 61 -1.52 -3.44 -6.64
CA LEU A 61 -0.71 -3.33 -5.44
C LEU A 61 0.69 -2.75 -5.75
N ALA A 62 1.35 -3.25 -6.80
CA ALA A 62 2.64 -2.71 -7.25
C ALA A 62 2.53 -1.23 -7.66
N LEU A 63 1.49 -0.89 -8.42
CA LEU A 63 1.24 0.48 -8.84
C LEU A 63 0.94 1.39 -7.64
N SER A 64 0.16 0.92 -6.67
CA SER A 64 -0.19 1.67 -5.46
C SER A 64 1.04 1.92 -4.58
N TYR A 65 1.88 0.91 -4.42
CA TYR A 65 3.18 1.05 -3.77
C TYR A 65 4.03 2.11 -4.46
N ASP A 66 4.15 2.09 -5.79
CA ASP A 66 4.99 3.05 -6.50
C ASP A 66 4.52 4.50 -6.38
N HIS A 67 3.22 4.72 -6.17
CA HIS A 67 2.62 6.02 -5.92
C HIS A 67 2.66 6.47 -4.44
N LEU A 68 3.21 5.67 -3.54
CA LEU A 68 3.44 6.11 -2.16
C LEU A 68 4.55 7.16 -2.09
N PRO A 69 4.39 8.19 -1.23
CA PRO A 69 5.51 9.01 -0.78
C PRO A 69 6.65 8.14 -0.23
N TYR A 70 7.90 8.57 -0.43
CA TYR A 70 9.08 7.79 -0.05
C TYR A 70 9.06 7.29 1.40
N ARG A 71 8.66 8.15 2.34
CA ARG A 71 8.54 7.79 3.76
C ARG A 71 7.54 6.64 3.99
N LEU A 72 6.40 6.64 3.31
CA LEU A 72 5.40 5.57 3.44
C LEU A 72 5.87 4.26 2.82
N LYS A 73 6.69 4.30 1.77
CA LYS A 73 7.29 3.08 1.19
C LYS A 73 8.10 2.32 2.23
N LEU A 74 8.95 3.03 2.97
CA LEU A 74 9.77 2.43 4.03
C LEU A 74 8.91 1.86 5.17
N CYS A 75 7.92 2.63 5.63
CA CYS A 75 7.01 2.19 6.68
C CYS A 75 6.21 0.93 6.26
N PHE A 76 5.72 0.90 5.01
CA PHE A 76 4.99 -0.24 4.46
C PHE A 76 5.88 -1.48 4.30
N LEU A 77 7.09 -1.33 3.75
CA LEU A 77 8.02 -2.45 3.60
C LEU A 77 8.40 -3.09 4.94
N TYR A 78 8.50 -2.28 6.00
CA TYR A 78 8.78 -2.79 7.35
C TYR A 78 7.75 -3.82 7.84
N LEU A 79 6.51 -3.74 7.35
CA LEU A 79 5.45 -4.70 7.71
C LEU A 79 5.79 -6.12 7.27
N GLY A 80 6.66 -6.31 6.28
CA GLY A 80 7.14 -7.62 5.84
C GLY A 80 8.01 -8.35 6.87
N HIS A 81 8.43 -7.70 7.95
CA HIS A 81 9.11 -8.36 9.08
C HIS A 81 8.16 -9.17 9.97
N PHE A 82 6.86 -8.94 9.87
CA PHE A 82 5.87 -9.69 10.64
C PHE A 82 5.45 -10.96 9.87
N PRO A 83 5.08 -12.05 10.59
CA PRO A 83 4.54 -13.24 9.95
C PRO A 83 3.28 -12.94 9.14
N GLU A 84 2.98 -13.82 8.19
CA GLU A 84 1.70 -13.82 7.47
C GLU A 84 0.52 -13.88 8.46
N ASP A 85 -0.55 -13.13 8.16
CA ASP A 85 -1.77 -13.01 8.98
C ASP A 85 -1.58 -12.55 10.44
N TYR A 86 -0.44 -11.92 10.75
CA TYR A 86 -0.16 -11.43 12.11
C TYR A 86 -0.88 -10.10 12.43
N GLU A 87 -1.63 -10.06 13.53
CA GLU A 87 -2.19 -8.81 14.07
C GLU A 87 -1.09 -7.95 14.72
N ILE A 88 -0.80 -6.79 14.11
CA ILE A 88 0.22 -5.86 14.61
C ILE A 88 -0.41 -4.82 15.53
N SER A 89 0.08 -4.72 16.77
CA SER A 89 -0.26 -3.61 17.67
C SER A 89 0.25 -2.29 17.11
N VAL A 90 -0.63 -1.28 17.00
CA VAL A 90 -0.28 0.07 16.52
C VAL A 90 0.82 0.69 17.36
N LYS A 91 0.74 0.57 18.68
CA LYS A 91 1.77 1.08 19.60
C LYS A 91 3.12 0.41 19.34
N ARG A 92 3.13 -0.91 19.12
CA ARG A 92 4.36 -1.65 18.82
C ARG A 92 4.94 -1.24 17.46
N LEU A 93 4.10 -1.11 16.44
CA LEU A 93 4.52 -0.75 15.09
C LEU A 93 5.16 0.63 15.05
N THR A 94 4.51 1.62 15.65
CA THR A 94 5.03 3.00 15.71
C THR A 94 6.37 3.04 16.44
N GLN A 95 6.52 2.35 17.58
CA GLN A 95 7.79 2.23 18.29
C GLN A 95 8.91 1.61 17.45
N LEU A 96 8.60 0.58 16.65
CA LEU A 96 9.58 -0.04 15.76
C LEU A 96 10.01 0.91 14.65
N TRP A 97 9.07 1.60 13.99
CA TRP A 97 9.42 2.59 12.97
C TRP A 97 10.28 3.74 13.51
N MET A 98 10.06 4.15 14.76
CA MET A 98 10.89 5.15 15.45
C MET A 98 12.30 4.61 15.74
N ALA A 99 12.39 3.39 16.30
CA ALA A 99 13.66 2.77 16.65
C ALA A 99 14.56 2.53 15.42
N GLU A 100 13.95 2.21 14.28
CA GLU A 100 14.64 1.97 13.01
C GLU A 100 14.98 3.27 12.25
N GLY A 101 14.56 4.43 12.77
CA GLY A 101 14.80 5.72 12.13
C GLY A 101 14.04 5.93 10.82
N LEU A 102 13.05 5.08 10.51
CA LEU A 102 12.16 5.27 9.35
C LEU A 102 11.32 6.56 9.48
N ILE A 103 11.17 7.00 10.71
CA ILE A 103 10.45 8.20 11.10
C ILE A 103 11.37 9.03 11.98
N SER A 104 11.57 10.29 11.60
CA SER A 104 12.38 11.24 12.35
C SER A 104 11.62 12.56 12.55
N SER A 105 11.80 13.17 13.72
CA SER A 105 11.35 14.51 14.06
C SER A 105 12.20 15.06 15.21
N THR A 106 12.12 16.36 15.47
CA THR A 106 12.92 17.09 16.47
C THR A 106 12.51 16.83 17.91
N SER A 107 11.32 16.27 18.17
CA SER A 107 10.85 15.91 19.51
C SER A 107 10.02 14.62 19.52
N THR A 108 10.06 13.88 20.62
CA THR A 108 9.40 12.56 20.76
C THR A 108 7.88 12.62 20.54
N ASP A 109 7.19 13.59 21.15
CA ASP A 109 5.74 13.74 20.98
C ASP A 109 5.38 13.97 19.50
N MET A 110 6.18 14.76 18.78
CA MET A 110 6.00 14.94 17.35
C MET A 110 6.32 13.68 16.55
N ILE A 111 7.30 12.87 16.97
CA ILE A 111 7.61 11.60 16.28
C ILE A 111 6.42 10.66 16.39
N GLU A 112 5.78 10.53 17.57
CA GLU A 112 4.60 9.67 17.73
C GLU A 112 3.46 10.12 16.80
N ASP A 113 3.10 11.40 16.80
CA ASP A 113 2.06 11.95 15.92
C ASP A 113 2.36 11.69 14.45
N VAL A 114 3.63 11.92 14.06
CA VAL A 114 4.11 11.70 12.70
C VAL A 114 4.05 10.21 12.34
N SER A 115 4.20 9.30 13.30
CA SER A 115 4.05 7.85 13.14
C SER A 115 2.60 7.42 12.95
N TYR A 116 1.70 7.94 13.77
CA TYR A 116 0.26 7.71 13.60
C TYR A 116 -0.23 8.25 12.26
N GLY A 117 0.19 9.46 11.86
CA GLY A 117 -0.14 10.02 10.55
C GLY A 117 0.33 9.15 9.38
N CYS A 118 1.51 8.53 9.49
CA CYS A 118 2.00 7.55 8.52
C CYS A 118 1.08 6.33 8.39
N LEU A 119 0.70 5.74 9.53
CA LEU A 119 -0.18 4.59 9.54
C LEU A 119 -1.57 4.94 9.00
N THR A 120 -2.13 6.08 9.41
CA THR A 120 -3.40 6.58 8.91
C THR A 120 -3.37 6.75 7.39
N GLU A 121 -2.32 7.36 6.83
CA GLU A 121 -2.22 7.52 5.38
C GLU A 121 -2.11 6.17 4.65
N LEU A 122 -1.38 5.18 5.22
CA LEU A 122 -1.35 3.83 4.67
C LEU A 122 -2.72 3.14 4.69
N VAL A 123 -3.52 3.36 5.73
CA VAL A 123 -4.89 2.85 5.84
C VAL A 123 -5.81 3.53 4.82
N GLU A 124 -5.76 4.85 4.72
CA GLU A 124 -6.51 5.61 3.71
C GLU A 124 -6.16 5.20 2.28
N ARG A 125 -4.92 4.74 2.07
CA ARG A 125 -4.43 4.23 0.78
C ARG A 125 -4.77 2.77 0.51
N CYS A 126 -5.55 2.14 1.39
CA CYS A 126 -5.88 0.72 1.35
C CYS A 126 -4.64 -0.20 1.29
N MET A 127 -3.50 0.27 1.79
CA MET A 127 -2.26 -0.53 1.88
C MET A 127 -2.21 -1.32 3.20
N VAL A 128 -2.92 -0.85 4.24
CA VAL A 128 -3.02 -1.49 5.55
C VAL A 128 -4.49 -1.56 5.96
N GLN A 129 -4.90 -2.68 6.53
CA GLN A 129 -6.24 -2.87 7.06
C GLN A 129 -6.24 -2.74 8.59
N VAL A 130 -7.25 -2.06 9.12
CA VAL A 130 -7.49 -2.00 10.57
C VAL A 130 -8.22 -3.28 11.00
N GLY A 131 -7.59 -4.06 11.89
CA GLY A 131 -8.19 -5.29 12.43
C GLY A 131 -9.16 -5.01 13.58
N LYS A 132 -8.67 -4.42 14.67
CA LYS A 132 -9.46 -4.13 15.88
C LYS A 132 -9.41 -2.64 16.21
N ILE A 133 -10.57 -2.05 16.43
CA ILE A 133 -10.73 -0.68 16.93
C ILE A 133 -11.17 -0.81 18.38
N TRP A 134 -10.35 -0.33 19.32
CA TRP A 134 -10.75 -0.21 20.72
C TRP A 134 -11.39 1.16 20.92
N PHE A 135 -12.70 1.20 21.15
CA PHE A 135 -13.36 2.39 21.66
C PHE A 135 -13.13 2.45 23.18
N ASN A 136 -12.53 3.54 23.65
CA ASN A 136 -12.52 3.91 25.08
C ASN A 136 -13.74 4.79 25.38
#